data_AF-A0A3M1IQN2-F1
#
_entry.id   AF-A0A3M1IQN2-F1
#
_cell.length_a   1.000
_cell.length_b   1.000
_cell.length_c   1.000
_cell.angle_alpha   90.00
_cell.angle_beta   90.00
_cell.angle_gamma   90.00
#
_symmetry.space_group_name_H-M   'P 1'
#
loop_
_entity.id
_entity.type
_entity.pdbx_description
1 polymer ?
#
loop_
_entity_poly.entity_id
_entity_poly.type
_entity_poly.pdbx_seq_one_letter_code
_entity_poly.pdbx_strand_id
1 'polypeptide(L)'
;EQVRQLAQVIANFHQKAEIIKVQPDIDKMQTLFADIRQVEAALQTQLGAKATYKLQSWIAFSAEFLSAHARHILKRHTQGFTNDGHGDLHVGNIFLLDPPVLFDCIEFDDTLRQVDVLSELAFLSMDFDFYGRSDLADLLLEAYHEANPCLLTAEDGTLFLYYKFYRANIRLKTNALKATQAPSIQENRKRLVWVEDYYWLMNHYANLLLNAFYLPDRAAEMPY
;
A
#
# COMPACT_ATOMS: atom_id res chain seq x y z
N GLU A 1 0.15 20.88 -9.96
CA GLU A 1 -0.19 21.78 -8.84
C GLU A 1 -0.91 21.09 -7.69
N GLN A 2 -2.16 20.66 -7.84
CA GLN A 2 -2.94 20.06 -6.73
C GLN A 2 -2.26 18.88 -6.03
N VAL A 3 -1.60 17.97 -6.77
CA VAL A 3 -0.85 16.85 -6.17
C VAL A 3 0.37 17.32 -5.36
N ARG A 4 1.07 18.37 -5.80
CA ARG A 4 2.18 18.96 -5.03
C ARG A 4 1.67 19.59 -3.73
N GLN A 5 0.55 20.33 -3.80
CA GLN A 5 -0.10 20.87 -2.61
C GLN A 5 -0.56 19.77 -1.63
N LEU A 6 -1.14 18.69 -2.16
CA LEU A 6 -1.52 17.52 -1.37
C LEU A 6 -0.30 16.87 -0.70
N ALA A 7 0.80 16.69 -1.43
CA ALA A 7 2.04 16.17 -0.87
C ALA A 7 2.55 17.04 0.28
N GLN A 8 2.47 18.37 0.16
CA GLN A 8 2.84 19.29 1.23
C GLN A 8 1.91 19.19 2.45
N VAL A 9 0.60 19.02 2.24
CA VAL A 9 -0.37 18.80 3.33
C VAL A 9 -0.04 17.50 4.08
N ILE A 10 0.22 16.41 3.35
CA ILE A 10 0.58 15.12 3.95
C ILE A 10 1.93 15.21 4.68
N ALA A 11 2.93 15.87 4.09
CA ALA A 11 4.23 16.08 4.73
C ALA A 11 4.08 16.87 6.06
N ASN A 12 3.32 17.95 6.05
CA ASN A 12 3.04 18.74 7.25
C ASN A 12 2.27 17.93 8.31
N PHE A 13 1.36 17.06 7.89
CA PHE A 13 0.63 16.16 8.78
C PHE A 13 1.60 15.16 9.44
N HIS A 14 2.41 14.46 8.65
CA HIS A 14 3.38 13.49 9.15
C HIS A 14 4.48 14.10 10.04
N GLN A 15 4.93 15.33 9.76
CA GLN A 15 5.93 16.03 10.59
C GLN A 15 5.38 16.44 11.97
N LYS A 16 4.06 16.59 12.10
CA LYS A 16 3.39 16.93 13.36
C LYS A 16 2.90 15.69 14.12
N ALA A 17 2.81 14.54 13.45
CA ALA A 17 2.35 13.29 14.03
C ALA A 17 3.34 12.78 15.10
N GLU A 18 2.81 12.05 16.09
CA GLU A 18 3.63 11.45 17.14
C GLU A 18 4.52 10.34 16.53
N ILE A 19 5.82 10.36 16.86
CA ILE A 19 6.74 9.28 16.49
C ILE A 19 6.49 8.09 17.42
N ILE A 20 6.21 6.94 16.82
CA ILE A 20 5.87 5.73 17.56
C ILE A 20 7.14 5.05 18.05
N LYS A 21 7.13 4.65 19.34
CA LYS A 21 8.26 3.96 19.99
C LYS A 21 8.11 2.44 20.02
N VAL A 22 6.90 1.95 19.75
CA VAL A 22 6.63 0.51 19.65
C VAL A 22 7.20 0.01 18.33
N GLN A 23 8.07 -0.99 18.41
CA GLN A 23 8.70 -1.54 17.21
C GLN A 23 7.66 -2.20 16.29
N PRO A 24 7.88 -2.15 14.97
CA PRO A 24 7.03 -2.85 14.02
C PRO A 24 7.09 -4.36 14.25
N ASP A 25 5.91 -4.99 14.28
CA ASP A 25 5.77 -6.43 14.42
C ASP A 25 5.69 -7.08 13.02
N ILE A 26 6.79 -7.67 12.59
CA ILE A 26 6.94 -8.29 11.27
C ILE A 26 5.99 -9.48 11.10
N ASP A 27 5.78 -10.27 12.15
CA ASP A 27 4.87 -11.42 12.12
C ASP A 27 3.42 -10.95 12.01
N LYS A 28 3.07 -9.86 12.69
CA LYS A 28 1.76 -9.21 12.53
C LYS A 28 1.57 -8.65 11.12
N MET A 29 2.57 -8.00 10.53
CA MET A 29 2.50 -7.52 9.14
C MET A 29 2.21 -8.69 8.18
N GLN A 30 2.88 -9.82 8.34
CA GLN A 30 2.62 -11.02 7.54
C GLN A 30 1.23 -11.60 7.80
N THR A 31 0.78 -11.61 9.05
CA THR A 31 -0.57 -12.06 9.42
C THR A 31 -1.64 -11.21 8.73
N LEU A 32 -1.48 -9.88 8.74
CA LEU A 32 -2.38 -8.95 8.05
C LEU A 32 -2.34 -9.15 6.53
N PHE A 33 -1.16 -9.41 5.94
CA PHE A 33 -1.07 -9.73 4.52
C PHE A 33 -1.85 -11.02 4.19
N ALA A 34 -1.62 -12.09 4.98
CA ALA A 34 -2.24 -13.40 4.80
C ALA A 34 -3.76 -13.40 5.05
N ASP A 35 -4.31 -12.33 5.61
CA ASP A 35 -5.73 -12.22 5.96
C ASP A 35 -6.66 -12.22 4.73
N ILE A 36 -6.11 -12.03 3.53
CA ILE A 36 -6.82 -12.25 2.26
C ILE A 36 -7.35 -13.70 2.11
N ARG A 37 -6.80 -14.68 2.85
CA ARG A 37 -7.32 -16.06 2.92
C ARG A 37 -8.79 -16.11 3.35
N GLN A 38 -9.27 -15.14 4.14
CA GLN A 38 -10.67 -15.09 4.57
C GLN A 38 -11.65 -15.00 3.39
N VAL A 39 -11.22 -14.48 2.24
CA VAL A 39 -12.06 -14.32 1.04
C VAL A 39 -11.63 -15.25 -0.10
N GLU A 40 -10.79 -16.26 0.16
CA GLU A 40 -10.23 -17.14 -0.87
C GLU A 40 -11.32 -17.86 -1.68
N ALA A 41 -12.38 -18.34 -1.03
CA ALA A 41 -13.49 -18.99 -1.72
C ALA A 41 -14.24 -18.03 -2.68
N ALA A 42 -14.41 -16.76 -2.28
CA ALA A 42 -15.02 -15.74 -3.12
C ALA A 42 -14.12 -15.39 -4.32
N LEU A 43 -12.81 -15.24 -4.07
CA LEU A 43 -11.82 -14.99 -5.12
C LEU A 43 -11.72 -16.18 -6.09
N GLN A 44 -11.79 -17.42 -5.62
CA GLN A 44 -11.80 -18.61 -6.47
C GLN A 44 -13.01 -18.63 -7.39
N THR A 45 -14.18 -18.24 -6.88
CA THR A 45 -15.43 -18.18 -7.65
C THR A 45 -15.33 -17.13 -8.76
N GLN A 46 -14.73 -15.96 -8.47
CA GLN A 46 -14.64 -14.86 -9.43
C GLN A 46 -13.48 -15.01 -10.43
N LEU A 47 -12.28 -15.34 -9.94
CA LEU A 47 -11.03 -15.27 -10.69
C LEU A 47 -10.51 -16.66 -11.13
N GLY A 48 -11.09 -17.74 -10.61
CA GLY A 48 -10.72 -19.12 -10.91
C GLY A 48 -9.51 -19.65 -10.12
N ALA A 49 -9.29 -20.96 -10.21
CA ALA A 49 -8.29 -21.68 -9.42
C ALA A 49 -6.84 -21.24 -9.68
N LYS A 50 -6.53 -20.81 -10.91
CA LYS A 50 -5.19 -20.29 -11.24
C LYS A 50 -4.88 -19.02 -10.44
N ALA A 51 -5.89 -18.17 -10.25
CA ALA A 51 -5.71 -16.91 -9.54
C ALA A 51 -5.45 -17.13 -8.05
N THR A 52 -6.19 -18.06 -7.42
CA THR A 52 -5.98 -18.40 -6.01
C THR A 52 -4.69 -19.19 -5.77
N TYR A 53 -4.25 -20.03 -6.69
CA TYR A 53 -2.90 -20.63 -6.62
C TYR A 53 -1.81 -19.55 -6.54
N LYS A 54 -1.92 -18.51 -7.39
CA LYS A 54 -0.99 -17.38 -7.38
C LYS A 54 -1.06 -16.56 -6.08
N LEU A 55 -2.26 -16.41 -5.49
CA LEU A 55 -2.46 -15.79 -4.18
C LEU A 55 -1.64 -16.49 -3.09
N GLN A 56 -1.62 -17.83 -3.08
CA GLN A 56 -0.79 -18.60 -2.15
C GLN A 56 0.71 -18.29 -2.33
N SER A 57 1.17 -18.17 -3.57
CA SER A 57 2.55 -17.76 -3.87
C SER A 57 2.85 -16.34 -3.38
N TRP A 58 1.91 -15.40 -3.52
CA TRP A 58 2.06 -14.03 -3.01
C TRP A 58 2.12 -13.95 -1.49
N ILE A 59 1.32 -14.75 -0.79
CA ILE A 59 1.39 -14.82 0.68
C ILE A 59 2.74 -15.36 1.14
N ALA A 60 3.25 -16.42 0.48
CA ALA A 60 4.57 -16.96 0.77
C ALA A 60 5.69 -15.95 0.46
N PHE A 61 5.61 -15.29 -0.70
CA PHE A 61 6.55 -14.24 -1.10
C PHE A 61 6.57 -13.07 -0.11
N SER A 62 5.40 -12.64 0.38
CA SER A 62 5.32 -11.60 1.40
C SER A 62 6.07 -11.98 2.68
N ALA A 63 5.95 -13.23 3.13
CA ALA A 63 6.65 -13.70 4.33
C ALA A 63 8.17 -13.66 4.13
N GLU A 64 8.65 -14.13 2.98
CA GLU A 64 10.07 -14.11 2.61
C GLU A 64 10.59 -12.68 2.50
N PHE A 65 9.86 -11.80 1.81
CA PHE A 65 10.22 -10.40 1.65
C PHE A 65 10.34 -9.69 3.00
N LEU A 66 9.34 -9.84 3.87
CA LEU A 66 9.32 -9.24 5.21
C LEU A 66 10.48 -9.75 6.07
N SER A 67 10.77 -11.06 6.03
CA SER A 67 11.91 -11.64 6.74
C SER A 67 13.23 -11.06 6.24
N ALA A 68 13.42 -10.95 4.93
CA ALA A 68 14.63 -10.42 4.32
C ALA A 68 14.85 -8.92 4.63
N HIS A 69 13.76 -8.14 4.72
CA HIS A 69 13.81 -6.69 4.95
C HIS A 69 13.55 -6.26 6.40
N ALA A 70 13.39 -7.20 7.34
CA ALA A 70 13.06 -6.90 8.74
C ALA A 70 14.05 -5.91 9.38
N ARG A 71 15.35 -6.05 9.08
CA ARG A 71 16.39 -5.13 9.57
C ARG A 71 16.22 -3.71 9.01
N HIS A 72 15.84 -3.57 7.74
CA HIS A 72 15.62 -2.27 7.12
C HIS A 72 14.36 -1.60 7.64
N ILE A 73 13.27 -2.36 7.80
CA ILE A 73 12.04 -1.88 8.43
C ILE A 73 12.33 -1.36 9.84
N LEU A 74 13.07 -2.12 10.66
CA LEU A 74 13.48 -1.67 11.99
C LEU A 74 14.40 -0.44 11.95
N LYS A 75 15.34 -0.38 11.00
CA LYS A 75 16.20 0.79 10.82
C LYS A 75 15.38 2.04 10.54
N ARG A 76 14.43 1.99 9.61
CA ARG A 76 13.53 3.11 9.31
C ARG A 76 12.72 3.54 10.54
N HIS A 77 12.20 2.58 11.29
CA HIS A 77 11.53 2.84 12.56
C HIS A 77 12.43 3.62 13.54
N THR A 78 13.68 3.17 13.75
CA THR A 78 14.63 3.87 14.64
C THR A 78 15.05 5.25 14.14
N GLN A 79 14.87 5.53 12.85
CA GLN A 79 15.09 6.84 12.25
C GLN A 79 13.88 7.79 12.36
N GLY A 80 12.77 7.33 12.96
CA GLY A 80 11.58 8.14 13.20
C GLY A 80 10.59 8.16 12.04
N PHE A 81 10.68 7.22 11.09
CA PHE A 81 9.75 7.13 9.96
C PHE A 81 8.40 6.47 10.30
N THR A 82 8.26 5.88 11.49
CA THR A 82 6.99 5.34 11.98
C THR A 82 6.29 6.39 12.83
N ASN A 83 5.11 6.83 12.40
CA ASN A 83 4.32 7.84 13.09
C ASN A 83 2.86 7.40 13.29
N ASP A 84 2.12 8.13 14.13
CA ASP A 84 0.66 8.02 14.23
C ASP A 84 0.00 8.75 13.05
N GLY A 85 -0.01 8.08 11.90
CA GLY A 85 -0.49 8.63 10.62
C GLY A 85 -2.01 8.63 10.48
N HIS A 86 -2.49 8.74 9.25
CA HIS A 86 -3.92 8.70 8.92
C HIS A 86 -4.49 7.27 9.00
N GLY A 87 -3.68 6.27 8.62
CA GLY A 87 -4.03 4.85 8.62
C GLY A 87 -4.90 4.36 7.45
N ASP A 88 -5.56 5.27 6.73
CA ASP A 88 -6.37 4.99 5.53
C ASP A 88 -6.26 6.11 4.48
N LEU A 89 -5.04 6.61 4.26
CA LEU A 89 -4.79 7.72 3.33
C LEU A 89 -4.91 7.25 1.87
N HIS A 90 -6.09 7.41 1.29
CA HIS A 90 -6.41 6.97 -0.06
C HIS A 90 -7.29 8.00 -0.76
N VAL A 91 -7.49 7.92 -2.08
CA VAL A 91 -8.16 9.04 -2.82
C VAL A 91 -9.60 9.31 -2.36
N GLY A 92 -10.25 8.34 -1.72
CA GLY A 92 -11.60 8.48 -1.18
C GLY A 92 -11.67 9.31 0.11
N ASN A 93 -10.54 9.50 0.79
CA ASN A 93 -10.40 10.19 2.07
C ASN A 93 -9.71 11.56 1.91
N ILE A 94 -9.81 12.15 0.70
CA ILE A 94 -9.17 13.43 0.35
C ILE A 94 -10.18 14.32 -0.38
N PHE A 95 -10.39 15.53 0.15
CA PHE A 95 -11.06 16.60 -0.56
C PHE A 95 -10.03 17.52 -1.23
N LEU A 96 -10.13 17.69 -2.54
CA LEU A 96 -9.28 18.61 -3.33
C LEU A 96 -9.77 20.06 -3.24
N LEU A 97 -9.82 20.58 -2.01
CA LEU A 97 -10.02 22.01 -1.72
C LEU A 97 -8.68 22.77 -1.85
N ASP A 98 -8.71 24.08 -1.62
CA ASP A 98 -7.51 24.91 -1.54
C ASP A 98 -7.36 25.46 -0.10
N PRO A 99 -6.51 24.84 0.75
CA PRO A 99 -5.66 23.67 0.48
C PRO A 99 -6.42 22.33 0.55
N PRO A 100 -5.85 21.22 0.04
CA PRO A 100 -6.44 19.88 0.17
C PRO A 100 -6.67 19.50 1.64
N VAL A 101 -7.74 18.74 1.89
CA VAL A 101 -8.12 18.29 3.24
C VAL A 101 -8.12 16.77 3.29
N LEU A 102 -7.35 16.23 4.25
CA LEU A 102 -7.39 14.82 4.63
C LEU A 102 -8.52 14.63 5.64
N PHE A 103 -9.35 13.59 5.49
CA PHE A 103 -10.47 13.34 6.39
C PHE A 103 -10.68 11.84 6.62
N ASP A 104 -11.46 11.48 7.65
CA ASP A 104 -11.72 10.08 8.03
C ASP A 104 -10.43 9.33 8.47
N CYS A 105 -9.60 10.00 9.27
CA CYS A 105 -8.50 9.34 9.97
C CYS A 105 -9.03 8.21 10.87
N ILE A 106 -8.36 7.07 10.90
CA ILE A 106 -8.79 5.94 11.75
C ILE A 106 -8.60 6.31 13.22
N GLU A 107 -9.69 6.51 13.97
CA GLU A 107 -9.59 6.89 15.40
C GLU A 107 -9.56 5.70 16.37
N PHE A 108 -9.91 4.50 15.91
CA PHE A 108 -10.26 3.37 16.78
C PHE A 108 -9.24 2.24 16.84
N ASP A 109 -8.25 2.21 15.94
CA ASP A 109 -7.22 1.17 15.90
C ASP A 109 -5.87 1.81 15.59
N ASP A 110 -5.10 2.03 16.66
CA ASP A 110 -3.74 2.55 16.59
C ASP A 110 -2.87 1.72 15.65
N THR A 111 -3.12 0.42 15.52
CA THR A 111 -2.26 -0.46 14.71
C THR A 111 -2.46 -0.28 13.21
N LEU A 112 -3.52 0.42 12.80
CA LEU A 112 -3.74 0.84 11.42
C LEU A 112 -3.11 2.21 11.14
N ARG A 113 -3.04 3.10 12.14
CA ARG A 113 -2.42 4.44 12.02
C ARG A 113 -0.90 4.44 12.23
N GLN A 114 -0.41 3.59 13.13
CA GLN A 114 0.99 3.53 13.53
C GLN A 114 1.82 2.80 12.47
N VAL A 115 2.11 3.49 11.37
CA VAL A 115 2.75 2.91 10.19
C VAL A 115 3.97 3.73 9.74
N ASP A 116 4.81 3.11 8.91
CA ASP A 116 5.86 3.85 8.20
C ASP A 116 5.22 4.85 7.22
N VAL A 117 5.76 6.07 7.13
CA VAL A 117 5.30 7.09 6.17
C VAL A 117 5.27 6.58 4.73
N LEU A 118 6.19 5.69 4.33
CA LEU A 118 6.16 5.07 3.01
C LEU A 118 4.95 4.14 2.83
N SER A 119 4.51 3.47 3.90
CA SER A 119 3.32 2.61 3.85
C SER A 119 2.04 3.42 3.69
N GLU A 120 2.00 4.62 4.26
CA GLU A 120 0.88 5.55 4.09
C GLU A 120 0.87 6.17 2.68
N LEU A 121 2.02 6.67 2.20
CA LEU A 121 2.16 7.18 0.83
C LEU A 121 1.89 6.11 -0.23
N ALA A 122 2.29 4.87 0.02
CA ALA A 122 2.06 3.75 -0.88
C ALA A 122 0.57 3.48 -1.08
N PHE A 123 -0.27 3.80 -0.10
CA PHE A 123 -1.71 3.59 -0.23
C PHE A 123 -2.31 4.56 -1.25
N LEU A 124 -2.01 5.84 -1.12
CA LEU A 124 -2.44 6.85 -2.08
C LEU A 124 -1.80 6.63 -3.47
N SER A 125 -0.52 6.29 -3.51
CA SER A 125 0.20 6.01 -4.76
C SER A 125 -0.37 4.79 -5.49
N MET A 126 -0.76 3.75 -4.75
CA MET A 126 -1.43 2.57 -5.31
C MET A 126 -2.80 2.91 -5.88
N ASP A 127 -3.55 3.82 -5.27
CA ASP A 127 -4.81 4.31 -5.84
C ASP A 127 -4.57 5.08 -7.15
N PHE A 128 -3.50 5.90 -7.25
CA PHE A 128 -3.17 6.55 -8.52
C PHE A 128 -2.86 5.54 -9.63
N ASP A 129 -2.10 4.49 -9.33
CA ASP A 129 -1.83 3.41 -10.28
C ASP A 129 -3.11 2.67 -10.68
N PHE A 130 -4.03 2.44 -9.73
CA PHE A 130 -5.34 1.85 -10.02
C PHE A 130 -6.13 2.68 -11.04
N TYR A 131 -6.02 4.00 -11.00
CA TYR A 131 -6.63 4.90 -11.98
C TYR A 131 -5.75 5.18 -13.21
N GLY A 132 -4.64 4.44 -13.40
CA GLY A 132 -3.74 4.59 -14.54
C GLY A 132 -2.95 5.90 -14.54
N ARG A 133 -2.68 6.47 -13.36
CA ARG A 133 -2.02 7.75 -13.16
C ARG A 133 -0.73 7.62 -12.34
N SER A 134 0.14 6.69 -12.74
CA SER A 134 1.46 6.52 -12.11
C SER A 134 2.28 7.82 -12.13
N ASP A 135 2.11 8.65 -13.15
CA ASP A 135 2.68 10.00 -13.22
C ASP A 135 2.32 10.89 -12.01
N LEU A 136 1.13 10.71 -11.43
CA LEU A 136 0.72 11.39 -10.21
C LEU A 136 1.27 10.74 -8.94
N ALA A 137 1.50 9.42 -8.95
CA ALA A 137 2.18 8.74 -7.86
C ALA A 137 3.64 9.22 -7.75
N ASP A 138 4.34 9.30 -8.88
CA ASP A 138 5.73 9.76 -8.96
C ASP A 138 5.82 11.22 -8.50
N LEU A 139 4.90 12.08 -8.97
CA LEU A 139 4.82 13.48 -8.58
C LEU A 139 4.50 13.67 -7.09
N LEU A 140 3.60 12.85 -6.54
CA LEU A 140 3.28 12.87 -5.10
C LEU A 140 4.54 12.54 -4.29
N LEU A 141 5.24 11.49 -4.67
CA LEU A 141 6.40 10.98 -3.97
C LEU A 141 7.58 11.94 -4.05
N GLU A 142 7.83 12.53 -5.22
CA GLU A 142 8.83 13.58 -5.44
C GLU A 142 8.54 14.79 -4.54
N ALA A 143 7.33 15.36 -4.63
CA ALA A 143 6.98 16.56 -3.87
C ALA A 143 6.92 16.31 -2.37
N TYR A 144 6.52 15.11 -1.94
CA TYR A 144 6.57 14.74 -0.53
C TYR A 144 8.01 14.63 -0.04
N HIS A 145 8.88 13.98 -0.82
CA HIS A 145 10.29 13.81 -0.47
C HIS A 145 11.01 15.17 -0.36
N GLU A 146 10.71 16.12 -1.25
CA GLU A 146 11.24 17.49 -1.19
C GLU A 146 10.88 18.18 0.15
N ALA A 147 9.65 17.98 0.64
CA ALA A 147 9.16 18.59 1.88
C ALA A 147 9.54 17.80 3.15
N ASN A 148 9.64 16.47 3.05
CA ASN A 148 9.91 15.55 4.15
C ASN A 148 10.67 14.31 3.62
N PRO A 149 12.01 14.35 3.55
CA PRO A 149 12.82 13.30 2.93
C PRO A 149 12.58 11.90 3.53
N CYS A 150 12.07 10.97 2.73
CA CYS A 150 11.68 9.63 3.20
C CYS A 150 12.21 8.45 2.36
N LEU A 151 12.77 8.72 1.19
CA LEU A 151 13.39 7.75 0.27
C LEU A 151 14.89 8.04 0.21
N LEU A 152 15.66 7.47 1.13
CA LEU A 152 17.08 7.80 1.30
C LEU A 152 18.00 6.76 0.65
N THR A 153 17.48 5.58 0.36
CA THR A 153 18.23 4.42 -0.12
C THR A 153 17.43 3.65 -1.16
N ALA A 154 18.11 2.83 -1.97
CA ALA A 154 17.44 1.92 -2.91
C ALA A 154 16.52 0.92 -2.18
N GLU A 155 16.89 0.48 -0.98
CA GLU A 155 16.04 -0.39 -0.14
C GLU A 155 14.73 0.29 0.26
N ASP A 156 14.70 1.63 0.42
CA ASP A 156 13.46 2.37 0.66
C ASP A 156 12.50 2.29 -0.53
N GLY A 157 13.02 2.37 -1.76
CA GLY A 157 12.22 2.21 -2.97
C GLY A 157 11.63 0.81 -3.10
N THR A 158 12.44 -0.23 -2.84
CA THR A 158 11.96 -1.62 -2.82
C THR A 158 10.90 -1.85 -1.74
N LEU A 159 11.09 -1.28 -0.55
CA LEU A 159 10.11 -1.36 0.54
C LEU A 159 8.81 -0.59 0.20
N PHE A 160 8.91 0.58 -0.43
CA PHE A 160 7.76 1.35 -0.89
C PHE A 160 6.93 0.57 -1.91
N LEU A 161 7.57 -0.07 -2.88
CA LEU A 161 6.90 -0.96 -3.84
C LEU A 161 6.22 -2.15 -3.15
N TYR A 162 6.86 -2.73 -2.13
CA TYR A 162 6.23 -3.77 -1.30
C TYR A 162 4.99 -3.24 -0.56
N TYR A 163 5.03 -2.01 -0.04
CA TYR A 163 3.85 -1.42 0.56
C TYR A 163 2.73 -1.18 -0.46
N LYS A 164 3.02 -0.81 -1.71
CA LYS A 164 2.00 -0.74 -2.78
C LYS A 164 1.36 -2.12 -3.03
N PHE A 165 2.19 -3.17 -3.06
CA PHE A 165 1.73 -4.57 -3.14
C PHE A 165 0.84 -4.97 -1.97
N TYR A 166 1.22 -4.63 -0.73
CA TYR A 166 0.42 -4.86 0.46
C TYR A 166 -0.93 -4.10 0.44
N ARG A 167 -0.93 -2.84 0.00
CA ARG A 167 -2.16 -2.02 -0.09
C ARG A 167 -3.10 -2.53 -1.18
N ALA A 168 -2.57 -2.99 -2.31
CA ALA A 168 -3.36 -3.68 -3.34
C ALA A 168 -3.98 -4.97 -2.80
N ASN A 169 -3.26 -5.76 -2.00
CA ASN A 169 -3.79 -6.94 -1.31
C ASN A 169 -4.97 -6.59 -0.37
N ILE A 170 -4.86 -5.52 0.42
CA ILE A 170 -5.96 -5.05 1.27
C ILE A 170 -7.18 -4.65 0.43
N ARG A 171 -6.99 -3.91 -0.67
CA ARG A 171 -8.09 -3.48 -1.54
C ARG A 171 -8.75 -4.64 -2.26
N LEU A 172 -7.96 -5.63 -2.71
CA LEU A 172 -8.47 -6.87 -3.28
C LEU A 172 -9.35 -7.61 -2.27
N LYS A 173 -8.83 -7.85 -1.05
CA LYS A 173 -9.58 -8.49 0.03
C LYS A 173 -10.88 -7.75 0.33
N THR A 174 -10.78 -6.44 0.54
CA THR A 174 -11.91 -5.59 0.95
C THR A 174 -13.00 -5.56 -0.13
N ASN A 175 -12.65 -5.46 -1.41
CA ASN A 175 -13.63 -5.47 -2.48
C ASN A 175 -14.25 -6.85 -2.70
N ALA A 176 -13.50 -7.93 -2.52
CA ALA A 176 -14.05 -9.29 -2.53
C ALA A 176 -15.08 -9.49 -1.41
N LEU A 177 -14.77 -9.03 -0.19
CA LEU A 177 -15.72 -9.07 0.94
C LEU A 177 -16.96 -8.20 0.68
N LYS A 178 -16.78 -6.97 0.18
CA LYS A 178 -17.90 -6.08 -0.17
C LYS A 178 -18.76 -6.66 -1.31
N ALA A 179 -18.17 -7.43 -2.22
CA ALA A 179 -18.92 -8.11 -3.26
C ALA A 179 -19.87 -9.18 -2.68
N THR A 180 -19.42 -9.96 -1.68
CA THR A 180 -20.27 -10.99 -1.04
C THR A 180 -21.39 -10.39 -0.20
N GLN A 181 -21.23 -9.16 0.27
CA GLN A 181 -22.19 -8.42 1.10
C GLN A 181 -22.99 -7.37 0.32
N ALA A 182 -22.84 -7.30 -1.00
CA ALA A 182 -23.43 -6.23 -1.80
C ALA A 182 -24.97 -6.28 -1.74
N PRO A 183 -25.65 -5.14 -1.45
CA PRO A 183 -27.10 -5.13 -1.30
C PRO A 183 -27.84 -5.16 -2.65
N SER A 184 -27.12 -5.04 -3.77
CA SER A 184 -27.66 -5.13 -5.12
C SER A 184 -26.72 -5.85 -6.09
N ILE A 185 -27.30 -6.42 -7.16
CA ILE A 185 -26.52 -7.02 -8.27
C ILE A 185 -25.61 -5.98 -8.93
N GLN A 186 -26.06 -4.71 -9.01
CA GLN A 186 -25.28 -3.65 -9.62
C GLN A 186 -24.02 -3.33 -8.81
N GLU A 187 -24.14 -3.21 -7.49
CA GLU A 187 -22.97 -3.00 -6.62
C GLU A 187 -22.07 -4.22 -6.60
N ASN A 188 -22.64 -5.42 -6.55
CA ASN A 188 -21.86 -6.66 -6.66
C ASN A 188 -20.99 -6.63 -7.92
N ARG A 189 -21.58 -6.38 -9.10
CA ARG A 189 -20.83 -6.28 -10.37
C ARG A 189 -19.73 -5.23 -10.34
N LYS A 190 -19.99 -4.04 -9.78
CA LYS A 190 -18.96 -2.99 -9.63
C LYS A 190 -17.79 -3.47 -8.77
N ARG A 191 -18.07 -4.14 -7.64
CA ARG A 191 -17.02 -4.68 -6.76
C ARG A 191 -16.21 -5.78 -7.44
N LEU A 192 -16.85 -6.63 -8.25
CA LEU A 192 -16.18 -7.69 -8.97
C LEU A 192 -15.22 -7.15 -10.05
N VAL A 193 -15.56 -6.06 -10.73
CA VAL A 193 -14.61 -5.36 -11.63
C VAL A 193 -13.39 -4.89 -10.85
N TRP A 194 -13.59 -4.24 -9.70
CA TRP A 194 -12.46 -3.81 -8.86
C TRP A 194 -11.65 -4.97 -8.30
N VAL A 195 -12.26 -6.13 -8.04
CA VAL A 195 -11.53 -7.35 -7.67
C VAL A 195 -10.57 -7.77 -8.77
N GLU A 196 -10.99 -7.73 -10.03
CA GLU A 196 -10.13 -8.04 -11.17
C GLU A 196 -9.00 -7.01 -11.32
N ASP A 197 -9.33 -5.72 -11.22
CA ASP A 197 -8.36 -4.63 -11.34
C ASP A 197 -7.30 -4.67 -10.23
N TYR A 198 -7.70 -4.85 -8.97
CA TYR A 198 -6.76 -4.96 -7.86
C TYR A 198 -5.96 -6.26 -7.90
N TYR A 199 -6.53 -7.35 -8.41
CA TYR A 199 -5.76 -8.58 -8.66
C TYR A 199 -4.67 -8.36 -9.71
N TRP A 200 -4.99 -7.67 -10.80
CA TRP A 200 -4.01 -7.29 -11.81
C TRP A 200 -2.91 -6.39 -11.24
N LEU A 201 -3.30 -5.38 -10.47
CA LEU A 201 -2.36 -4.42 -9.86
C LEU A 201 -1.42 -5.11 -8.86
N MET A 202 -1.97 -6.01 -8.04
CA MET A 202 -1.19 -6.86 -7.13
C MET A 202 -0.22 -7.77 -7.90
N ASN A 203 -0.65 -8.37 -9.02
CA ASN A 203 0.23 -9.15 -9.89
C ASN A 203 1.35 -8.30 -10.51
N HIS A 204 1.03 -7.07 -10.93
CA HIS A 204 2.00 -6.13 -11.49
C HIS A 204 3.11 -5.83 -10.47
N TYR A 205 2.76 -5.40 -9.26
CA TYR A 205 3.76 -5.13 -8.21
C TYR A 205 4.55 -6.37 -7.81
N ALA A 206 3.90 -7.53 -7.70
CA ALA A 206 4.60 -8.78 -7.41
C ALA A 206 5.68 -9.09 -8.45
N ASN A 207 5.42 -8.87 -9.74
CA ASN A 207 6.42 -9.10 -10.77
C ASN A 207 7.59 -8.10 -10.69
N LEU A 208 7.31 -6.82 -10.43
CA LEU A 208 8.34 -5.82 -10.20
C LEU A 208 9.23 -6.18 -9.01
N LEU A 209 8.62 -6.61 -7.90
CA LEU A 209 9.33 -7.04 -6.69
C LEU A 209 10.15 -8.31 -6.93
N LEU A 210 9.59 -9.32 -7.61
CA LEU A 210 10.32 -10.55 -7.93
C LEU A 210 11.53 -10.28 -8.82
N ASN A 211 11.41 -9.35 -9.77
CA ASN A 211 12.53 -8.93 -10.60
C ASN A 211 13.60 -8.20 -9.76
N ALA A 212 13.20 -7.28 -8.88
CA ALA A 212 14.13 -6.58 -8.00
C ALA A 212 14.81 -7.51 -6.97
N PHE A 213 14.07 -8.50 -6.46
CA PHE A 213 14.50 -9.38 -5.38
C PHE A 213 15.37 -10.54 -5.86
N TYR A 214 15.08 -11.12 -7.02
CA TYR A 214 15.81 -12.28 -7.54
C TYR A 214 16.72 -11.97 -8.74
N LEU A 215 16.60 -10.80 -9.38
CA LEU A 215 17.39 -10.38 -10.54
C LEU A 215 17.93 -8.94 -10.39
N PRO A 216 18.76 -8.66 -9.37
CA PRO A 216 19.16 -7.30 -9.00
C PRO A 216 19.89 -6.55 -10.12
N ASP A 217 20.63 -7.24 -11.00
CA ASP A 217 21.37 -6.63 -12.11
C ASP A 217 20.47 -5.97 -13.18
N ARG A 218 19.15 -6.22 -13.16
CA ARG A 218 18.17 -5.57 -14.06
C ARG A 218 17.33 -4.48 -13.39
N ALA A 219 17.41 -4.34 -12.06
CA ALA A 219 16.56 -3.41 -11.31
C ALA A 219 17.02 -1.94 -11.41
N ALA A 220 18.28 -1.71 -11.78
CA ALA A 220 18.88 -0.38 -11.92
C ALA A 220 18.28 0.49 -13.05
N GLU A 221 17.36 -0.03 -13.86
CA GLU A 221 16.74 0.66 -15.00
C GLU A 221 15.24 0.98 -14.78
N MET A 222 14.65 0.65 -13.63
CA MET A 222 13.24 0.95 -13.38
C MET A 222 13.07 2.36 -12.78
N PRO A 223 12.17 3.21 -13.33
CA PRO A 223 11.78 4.44 -12.66
C PRO A 223 11.05 4.10 -11.35
N TYR A 224 11.30 4.91 -10.32
CA TYR A 224 10.69 4.81 -8.99
C TYR A 224 9.18 4.93 -9.03
#